data_AF-A0A5N5XEJ5-F1
#
_entry.id   AF-A0A5N5XEJ5-F1
#
_cell.length_a   1.000
_cell.length_b   1.000
_cell.length_c   1.000
_cell.angle_alpha   90.00
_cell.angle_beta   90.00
_cell.angle_gamma   90.00
#
_symmetry.space_group_name_H-M   'P 1'
#
loop_
_entity.id
_entity.type
_entity.pdbx_description
1 polymer ?
#
loop_
_entity_poly.entity_id
_entity_poly.type
_entity_poly.pdbx_seq_one_letter_code
_entity_poly.pdbx_strand_id
1 'polypeptide(L)'
;MFEKYEGINVDEDPLVFLSCGHFYIVSSLDGTMEVKEHYNFDPSTDTIISPRLSRRVMSSVTNLRECSECRIPLRDIHRYNRIVKRALLDESTKRFIVKANSTYNKLVDAVQQRETELIAKFTKSMATAEQP
;
A
#
# COMPACT_ATOMS: atom_id res chain seq x y z
N MET A 1 18.41 16.80 13.69
CA MET A 1 19.67 17.57 13.67
C MET A 1 20.57 16.86 12.66
N PHE A 2 21.14 17.57 11.69
CA PHE A 2 22.03 16.95 10.70
C PHE A 2 23.45 16.98 11.25
N GLU A 3 24.03 15.80 11.46
CA GLU A 3 25.41 15.65 11.90
C GLU A 3 26.31 15.41 10.68
N LYS A 4 27.56 15.86 10.77
CA LYS A 4 28.54 15.56 9.74
C LYS A 4 29.01 14.11 9.90
N TYR A 5 29.26 13.44 8.77
CA TYR A 5 29.76 12.06 8.76
C TYR A 5 31.09 11.88 9.49
N GLU A 6 31.90 12.94 9.64
CA GLU A 6 33.15 12.90 10.43
C GLU A 6 32.94 12.56 11.92
N GLY A 7 31.75 12.83 12.46
CA GLY A 7 31.41 12.55 13.85
C GLY A 7 30.70 11.21 14.06
N ILE A 8 30.47 10.43 13.00
CA ILE A 8 29.67 9.20 13.06
C ILE A 8 30.60 8.00 13.22
N ASN A 9 30.40 7.24 14.29
CA ASN A 9 31.06 5.95 14.45
C ASN A 9 30.33 4.87 13.62
N VAL A 10 30.95 4.45 12.51
CA VAL A 10 30.39 3.46 11.58
C VAL A 10 30.31 2.05 12.19
N ASP A 11 31.13 1.76 13.21
CA ASP A 11 31.07 0.48 13.92
C ASP A 11 29.83 0.40 14.84
N GLU A 12 29.32 1.55 15.30
CA GLU A 12 28.12 1.64 16.14
C GLU A 12 26.85 1.87 15.32
N ASP A 13 26.89 2.73 14.30
CA ASP A 13 25.76 3.02 13.41
C ASP A 13 26.20 2.91 11.93
N PRO A 14 26.07 1.71 11.34
CA PRO A 14 26.64 1.43 10.03
C PRO A 14 25.90 2.16 8.91
N LEU A 15 26.59 2.31 7.78
CA LEU A 15 26.02 2.90 6.57
C LEU A 15 25.21 1.86 5.77
N VAL A 16 24.05 2.31 5.29
CA VAL A 16 23.17 1.58 4.39
C VAL A 16 23.20 2.25 3.02
N PHE A 17 23.61 1.50 2.00
CA PHE A 17 23.64 1.95 0.63
C PHE A 17 22.33 1.59 -0.08
N LEU A 18 21.65 2.59 -0.63
CA LEU A 18 20.44 2.41 -1.41
C LEU A 18 20.77 2.06 -2.85
N SER A 19 19.84 1.39 -3.54
CA SER A 19 19.95 1.10 -4.97
C SER A 19 19.97 2.35 -5.87
N CYS A 20 19.55 3.51 -5.35
CA CYS A 20 19.66 4.79 -6.04
C CYS A 20 21.03 5.47 -5.90
N GLY A 21 21.98 4.87 -5.19
CA GLY A 21 23.33 5.40 -4.96
C GLY A 21 23.47 6.33 -3.74
N HIS A 22 22.36 6.74 -3.12
CA HIS A 22 22.40 7.48 -1.86
C HIS A 22 22.64 6.54 -0.68
N PHE A 23 23.19 7.07 0.40
CA PHE A 23 23.50 6.29 1.59
C PHE A 23 23.11 7.04 2.86
N TYR A 24 22.72 6.29 3.89
CA TYR A 24 22.29 6.81 5.18
C TYR A 24 22.85 5.95 6.29
N ILE A 25 23.00 6.50 7.49
CA ILE A 25 23.19 5.69 8.69
C ILE A 25 21.90 4.91 9.03
N VAL A 26 22.03 3.75 9.66
CA VAL A 26 20.88 2.90 10.02
C VAL A 26 19.90 3.67 10.89
N SER A 27 20.35 4.42 11.90
CA SER A 27 19.43 5.16 12.80
C SER A 27 18.54 6.17 12.06
N SER A 28 19.10 6.90 11.10
CA SER A 28 18.40 7.91 10.30
C SER A 28 17.39 7.27 9.35
N LEU A 29 17.80 6.20 8.67
CA LEU A 29 16.94 5.48 7.74
C LEU A 29 15.84 4.72 8.47
N ASP A 30 16.14 4.12 9.63
CA ASP A 30 15.15 3.46 10.50
C ASP A 30 14.10 4.44 11.03
N GLY A 31 14.52 5.66 11.37
CA GLY A 31 13.62 6.74 11.74
C GLY A 31 12.68 7.12 10.59
N THR A 32 13.23 7.31 9.40
CA THR A 32 12.44 7.64 8.19
C THR A 32 11.50 6.52 7.76
N MET A 33 11.90 5.27 8.01
CA MET A 33 11.11 4.07 7.73
C MET A 33 10.15 3.71 8.88
N GLU A 34 10.15 4.46 9.99
CA GLU A 34 9.31 4.23 11.16
C GLU A 34 9.38 2.76 11.65
N VAL A 35 10.58 2.17 11.64
CA VAL A 35 10.77 0.72 11.90
C VAL A 35 10.21 0.31 13.25
N LYS A 36 10.29 1.21 14.25
CA LYS A 36 9.75 0.99 15.60
C LYS A 36 8.22 0.81 15.60
N GLU A 37 7.48 1.27 14.59
CA GLU A 37 6.04 0.98 14.48
C GLU A 37 5.75 -0.44 13.96
N HIS A 38 6.68 -1.00 13.19
CA HIS A 38 6.51 -2.28 12.49
C HIS A 38 7.20 -3.46 13.19
N TYR A 39 8.11 -3.20 14.12
CA TYR A 39 8.90 -4.21 14.82
C TYR A 39 8.98 -3.92 16.32
N ASN A 40 9.11 -4.98 17.11
CA ASN A 40 9.44 -4.90 18.52
C ASN A 40 10.96 -4.88 18.67
N PHE A 41 11.43 -3.94 19.47
CA PHE A 41 12.84 -3.76 19.79
C PHE A 41 13.12 -4.22 21.21
N ASP A 42 14.32 -4.75 21.43
CA ASP A 42 14.86 -5.00 22.75
C ASP A 42 15.21 -3.66 23.43
N PRO A 43 14.64 -3.34 24.60
CA PRO A 43 14.98 -2.14 25.34
C PRO A 43 16.46 -2.00 25.70
N SER A 44 17.19 -3.12 25.80
CA SER A 44 18.59 -3.12 26.23
C SER A 44 19.60 -3.05 25.08
N THR A 45 19.26 -3.63 23.92
CA THR A 45 20.21 -3.75 22.80
C THR A 45 19.78 -2.97 21.55
N ASP A 46 18.58 -2.37 21.55
CA ASP A 46 17.92 -1.73 20.39
C ASP A 46 17.93 -2.63 19.13
N THR A 47 17.91 -3.94 19.32
CA THR A 47 17.82 -4.93 18.25
C THR A 47 16.38 -5.36 17.99
N ILE A 48 16.08 -5.75 16.75
CA ILE A 48 14.76 -6.23 16.35
C ILE A 48 14.56 -7.64 16.92
N ILE A 49 13.61 -7.79 17.84
CA ILE A 49 13.25 -9.10 18.44
C ILE A 49 12.23 -9.83 17.56
N SER A 50 11.17 -9.12 17.16
CA SER A 50 10.04 -9.73 16.45
C SER A 50 9.23 -8.70 15.66
N PRO A 51 8.48 -9.12 14.63
CA PRO A 51 7.50 -8.24 13.99
C PRO A 51 6.40 -7.82 14.98
N ARG A 52 6.00 -6.54 14.95
CA ARG A 52 4.80 -6.10 15.67
C ARG A 52 3.57 -6.68 14.99
N LEU A 53 2.61 -7.16 15.79
CA LEU A 53 1.28 -7.51 15.31
C LEU A 53 0.60 -6.24 14.80
N SER A 54 0.64 -6.06 13.48
CA SER A 54 0.00 -4.93 12.83
C SER A 54 -1.51 -5.07 12.99
N ARG A 55 -2.15 -4.07 13.62
CA ARG A 55 -3.61 -4.01 13.69
C ARG A 55 -4.12 -3.98 12.25
N ARG A 56 -5.04 -4.89 11.91
CA ARG A 56 -5.61 -5.11 10.56
C ARG A 56 -6.35 -3.90 9.95
N VAL A 57 -6.28 -2.74 10.59
CA VAL A 57 -6.99 -1.55 10.12
C VAL A 57 -6.09 -0.91 9.07
N MET A 58 -6.59 -0.81 7.85
CA MET A 58 -6.05 0.04 6.77
C MET A 58 -6.14 1.54 7.14
N SER A 59 -5.97 1.89 8.41
CA SER A 59 -6.22 3.23 8.96
C SER A 59 -5.16 4.22 8.54
N SER A 60 -3.95 3.75 8.27
CA SER A 60 -2.87 4.55 7.71
C SER A 60 -2.60 4.04 6.31
N VAL A 61 -2.78 4.92 5.32
CA VAL A 61 -2.29 4.69 3.96
C VAL A 61 -0.79 4.49 4.09
N THR A 62 -0.34 3.23 4.02
CA THR A 62 1.09 2.92 4.05
C THR A 62 1.63 3.29 2.69
N ASN A 63 2.05 4.54 2.53
CA ASN A 63 2.69 4.97 1.30
C ASN A 63 4.03 4.27 1.18
N LEU A 64 4.41 3.93 -0.05
CA LEU A 64 5.73 3.40 -0.32
C LEU A 64 6.75 4.47 0.06
N ARG A 65 7.70 4.10 0.92
CA ARG A 65 8.75 5.03 1.33
C ARG A 65 9.74 5.22 0.19
N GLU A 66 10.18 6.45 0.02
CA GLU A 66 11.04 6.91 -1.06
C GLU A 66 12.32 7.50 -0.49
N CYS A 67 13.41 7.45 -1.26
CA CYS A 67 14.63 8.16 -0.92
C CYS A 67 14.34 9.68 -0.83
N SER A 68 14.82 10.34 0.23
CA SER A 68 14.59 11.77 0.44
C SER A 68 15.25 12.66 -0.62
N GLU A 69 16.34 12.18 -1.25
CA GLU A 69 17.10 12.95 -2.24
C GLU A 69 16.57 12.78 -3.67
N CYS A 70 16.27 11.56 -4.09
CA CYS A 70 15.88 11.27 -5.48
C CYS A 70 14.47 10.71 -5.66
N ARG A 71 13.73 10.50 -4.57
CA ARG A 71 12.37 9.95 -4.57
C ARG A 71 12.23 8.56 -5.20
N ILE A 72 13.33 7.85 -5.40
CA ILE A 72 13.30 6.47 -5.86
C ILE A 72 12.77 5.59 -4.71
N PRO A 73 11.78 4.70 -4.98
CA PRO A 73 11.20 3.87 -3.93
C PRO A 73 12.20 2.91 -3.29
N LEU A 74 12.20 2.86 -1.96
CA LEU A 74 13.06 2.00 -1.16
C LEU A 74 12.50 0.58 -1.17
N ARG A 75 12.99 -0.28 -2.07
CA ARG A 75 12.47 -1.66 -2.22
C ARG A 75 13.48 -2.77 -1.96
N ASP A 76 14.76 -2.45 -1.96
CA ASP A 76 15.82 -3.45 -2.12
C ASP A 76 16.62 -3.73 -0.85
N ILE A 77 16.06 -3.38 0.32
CA ILE A 77 16.73 -3.53 1.61
C ILE A 77 15.95 -4.50 2.48
N HIS A 78 16.58 -5.63 2.81
CA HIS A 78 15.93 -6.71 3.56
C HIS A 78 15.38 -6.27 4.91
N ARG A 79 16.06 -5.35 5.61
CA ARG A 79 15.62 -4.78 6.90
C ARG A 79 14.22 -4.15 6.81
N TYR A 80 13.88 -3.54 5.69
CA TYR A 80 12.62 -2.81 5.49
C TYR A 80 11.56 -3.58 4.70
N ASN A 81 11.85 -4.81 4.30
CA ASN A 81 10.97 -5.60 3.43
C ASN A 81 9.54 -5.72 3.94
N ARG A 82 9.33 -5.82 5.26
CA ARG A 82 7.99 -5.91 5.83
C ARG A 82 7.16 -4.65 5.56
N ILE A 83 7.78 -3.48 5.75
CA ILE A 83 7.16 -2.16 5.57
C ILE A 83 6.81 -1.96 4.09
N VAL A 84 7.79 -2.23 3.23
CA VAL A 84 7.67 -2.12 1.78
C VAL A 84 6.61 -3.07 1.23
N LYS A 85 6.69 -4.37 1.56
CA LYS A 85 5.75 -5.38 1.08
C LYS A 85 4.35 -5.12 1.62
N ARG A 86 4.21 -4.59 2.85
CA ARG A 86 2.92 -4.17 3.38
C ARG A 86 2.29 -3.05 2.56
N ALA A 87 3.05 -1.98 2.28
CA ALA A 87 2.60 -0.88 1.44
C ALA A 87 2.18 -1.36 0.04
N LEU A 88 2.96 -2.25 -0.58
CA LEU A 88 2.64 -2.82 -1.89
C LEU A 88 1.36 -3.67 -1.86
N LEU A 89 1.14 -4.47 -0.81
CA LEU A 89 -0.08 -5.27 -0.65
C LEU A 89 -1.31 -4.39 -0.44
N ASP A 90 -1.19 -3.33 0.38
CA ASP A 90 -2.29 -2.41 0.66
C ASP A 90 -2.68 -1.62 -0.60
N GLU A 91 -1.70 -1.12 -1.37
CA GLU A 91 -1.94 -0.45 -2.66
C GLU A 91 -2.52 -1.40 -3.71
N SER A 92 -2.04 -2.66 -3.77
CA SER A 92 -2.60 -3.68 -4.67
C SER A 92 -4.06 -4.00 -4.31
N THR A 93 -4.36 -4.13 -3.02
CA THR A 93 -5.72 -4.38 -2.52
C THR A 93 -6.65 -3.22 -2.84
N LYS A 94 -6.18 -1.98 -2.65
CA LYS A 94 -6.93 -0.77 -3.04
C LYS A 94 -7.27 -0.77 -4.53
N ARG A 95 -6.27 -1.01 -5.40
CA ARG A 95 -6.49 -1.09 -6.86
C ARG A 95 -7.46 -2.20 -7.24
N PHE A 96 -7.33 -3.36 -6.59
CA PHE A 96 -8.24 -4.48 -6.80
C PHE A 96 -9.69 -4.10 -6.45
N ILE A 97 -9.93 -3.52 -5.27
CA ILE A 97 -11.27 -3.09 -4.84
C ILE A 97 -11.86 -2.08 -5.83
N VAL A 98 -11.10 -1.06 -6.22
CA VAL A 98 -11.55 -0.04 -7.18
C VAL A 98 -11.92 -0.68 -8.52
N LYS A 99 -11.09 -1.59 -9.03
CA LYS A 99 -11.34 -2.28 -10.30
C LYS A 99 -12.54 -3.22 -10.23
N ALA A 100 -12.67 -3.98 -9.14
CA ALA A 100 -13.78 -4.89 -8.90
C ALA A 100 -15.10 -4.11 -8.82
N ASN A 101 -15.16 -3.02 -8.05
CA ASN A 101 -16.35 -2.17 -7.96
C ASN A 101 -16.73 -1.54 -9.30
N SER A 102 -15.75 -1.04 -10.07
CA SER A 102 -16.02 -0.50 -11.40
C SER A 102 -16.60 -1.56 -12.35
N THR A 103 -16.10 -2.80 -12.26
CA THR A 103 -16.59 -3.90 -13.10
C THR A 103 -17.99 -4.35 -12.65
N TYR A 104 -18.22 -4.43 -11.34
CA TYR A 104 -19.50 -4.75 -10.75
C TYR A 104 -20.58 -3.75 -11.18
N ASN A 105 -20.32 -2.45 -11.08
CA ASN A 105 -21.29 -1.42 -11.47
C ASN A 105 -21.69 -1.55 -12.96
N LYS A 106 -20.73 -1.80 -13.86
CA LYS A 106 -21.03 -2.01 -15.28
C LYS A 106 -21.94 -3.22 -15.52
N LEU A 107 -21.76 -4.28 -14.75
CA LEU A 107 -22.62 -5.47 -14.85
C LEU A 107 -24.01 -5.17 -14.33
N VAL A 108 -24.13 -4.46 -13.21
CA VAL A 108 -25.42 -4.01 -12.66
C VAL A 108 -26.17 -3.15 -13.69
N ASP A 109 -25.49 -2.15 -14.27
CA ASP A 109 -26.09 -1.27 -15.29
C ASP A 109 -26.58 -2.07 -16.50
N ALA A 110 -25.77 -3.03 -16.98
CA ALA A 110 -26.14 -3.88 -18.11
C ALA A 110 -27.35 -4.78 -17.80
N VAL A 111 -27.43 -5.34 -16.60
CA VAL A 111 -28.58 -6.14 -16.16
C VAL A 111 -29.85 -5.28 -16.10
N GLN A 112 -29.76 -4.10 -15.49
CA GLN A 112 -30.90 -3.16 -15.41
C GLN A 112 -31.40 -2.73 -16.80
N GLN A 113 -30.49 -2.47 -17.75
CA GLN A 113 -30.86 -2.17 -19.13
C GLN A 113 -31.62 -3.34 -19.78
N ARG A 114 -31.16 -4.59 -19.58
CA ARG A 114 -31.87 -5.76 -20.12
C ARG A 114 -33.23 -5.98 -19.47
N GLU A 115 -33.34 -5.79 -18.16
CA GLU A 115 -34.61 -5.91 -17.45
C GLU A 115 -35.63 -4.88 -17.97
N THR A 116 -35.21 -3.62 -18.12
CA THR A 116 -36.08 -2.56 -18.67
C THR A 116 -36.48 -2.83 -20.12
N GLU A 117 -35.57 -3.32 -20.97
CA GLU A 117 -35.88 -3.78 -22.34
C GLU A 117 -36.91 -4.91 -22.36
N LEU A 118 -36.78 -5.90 -21.47
CA LEU A 118 -37.71 -7.03 -21.37
C LEU A 118 -39.09 -6.56 -20.91
N ILE A 119 -39.15 -5.74 -19.87
CA ILE A 119 -40.41 -5.16 -19.37
C ILE A 119 -41.10 -4.35 -20.48
N ALA A 120 -40.36 -3.51 -21.20
CA ALA A 120 -40.90 -2.72 -22.31
C ALA A 120 -41.43 -3.59 -23.46
N LYS A 121 -40.77 -4.72 -23.77
CA LYS A 121 -41.26 -5.68 -24.76
C LYS A 121 -42.53 -6.38 -24.29
N PHE A 122 -42.58 -6.81 -23.03
CA PHE A 122 -43.76 -7.44 -22.44
C PHE A 122 -44.98 -6.51 -22.46
N THR A 123 -44.84 -5.26 -22.01
CA THR A 123 -45.94 -4.29 -22.02
C THR A 123 -46.44 -4.00 -23.43
N LYS A 124 -45.52 -3.88 -24.40
CA LYS A 124 -45.88 -3.68 -25.81
C LYS A 124 -46.63 -4.88 -26.41
N SER A 125 -46.22 -6.11 -26.08
CA SER A 125 -46.91 -7.32 -26.55
C SER A 125 -48.33 -7.48 -25.99
N MET A 126 -48.56 -7.08 -24.74
CA MET A 126 -49.90 -7.10 -24.12
C MET A 126 -50.81 -6.05 -24.76
N ALA A 127 -50.30 -4.85 -25.04
CA ALA A 127 -51.07 -3.80 -25.71
C ALA A 127 -51.48 -4.15 -27.15
N THR A 128 -50.70 -4.95 -27.88
CA THR A 128 -51.06 -5.43 -29.24
C THR A 128 -52.03 -6.60 -29.25
N ALA A 129 -52.19 -7.35 -28.14
CA ALA A 129 -53.12 -8.48 -28.06
C ALA A 129 -54.57 -8.04 -27.74
N GLU A 130 -54.77 -6.75 -27.43
CA GLU A 130 -56.04 -6.18 -26.97
C GLU A 130 -56.71 -5.27 -28.04
N GLN A 131 -56.14 -5.21 -29.25
CA GLN A 131 -56.79 -4.56 -30.40
C GLN A 131 -57.55 -5.61 -31.23
N PRO A 132 -58.86 -5.39 -31.51
CA PRO A 132 -59.74 -6.35 -32.20
C PRO A 132 -59.38 -6.57 -33.67
#